data_AF-A0A3C1PJS8-F1
#
_entry.id   AF-A0A3C1PJS8-F1
#
_cell.length_a   1.000
_cell.length_b   1.000
_cell.length_c   1.000
_cell.angle_alpha   90.00
_cell.angle_beta   90.00
_cell.angle_gamma   90.00
#
_symmetry.space_group_name_H-M   'P 1'
#
loop_
_entity.id
_entity.type
_entity.pdbx_description
1 polymer ?
#
loop_
_entity_poly.entity_id
_entity_poly.type
_entity_poly.pdbx_seq_one_letter_code
_entity_poly.pdbx_strand_id
1 'polypeptide(L)'
;MEANKISVEDALNLIKAGEFNPEVEVNFTEAKIDVIDAVLLGKNGIDVPEELIEYDDDKIDYSDIPAITDEDIESGKIVWIRNAQIPVRKEIDDWIKAEKIDFNTLITELVENFYKTMKNIQKNAAL
;
A
#
# COMPACT_ATOMS: atom_id res chain seq x y z
N MET A 1 -2.90 -6.02 -48.25
CA MET A 1 -1.64 -5.59 -47.62
C MET A 1 -1.46 -6.53 -46.45
N GLU A 2 -0.40 -7.35 -46.44
CA GLU A 2 -0.14 -8.22 -45.30
C GLU A 2 0.23 -7.32 -44.11
N ALA A 3 -0.53 -7.44 -43.02
CA ALA A 3 -0.13 -6.81 -41.77
C ALA A 3 1.23 -7.41 -41.39
N ASN A 4 2.24 -6.56 -41.18
CA ASN A 4 3.51 -7.02 -40.63
C ASN A 4 3.23 -7.59 -39.25
N LYS A 5 3.30 -8.91 -39.11
CA LYS A 5 3.15 -9.58 -37.82
C LYS A 5 4.51 -9.69 -37.16
N ILE A 6 4.64 -9.20 -35.93
CA ILE A 6 5.87 -9.31 -35.14
C ILE A 6 5.66 -10.25 -33.97
N SER A 7 6.76 -10.81 -33.44
CA SER A 7 6.70 -11.61 -32.22
C SER A 7 6.45 -10.73 -30.99
N VAL A 8 6.01 -11.34 -29.89
CA VAL A 8 5.87 -10.65 -28.59
C VAL A 8 7.21 -10.07 -28.12
N GLU A 9 8.31 -10.79 -28.31
CA GLU A 9 9.66 -10.34 -27.92
C GLU A 9 10.08 -9.11 -28.72
N ASP A 10 9.84 -9.10 -30.04
CA ASP A 10 10.12 -7.95 -30.90
C ASP A 10 9.25 -6.74 -30.50
N ALA A 11 7.97 -6.96 -30.19
CA ALA A 11 7.08 -5.91 -29.72
C ALA A 11 7.58 -5.28 -28.41
N LEU A 12 7.97 -6.11 -27.44
CA LEU A 12 8.53 -5.64 -26.17
C LEU A 12 9.84 -4.88 -26.35
N ASN A 13 10.72 -5.34 -27.25
CA ASN A 13 11.97 -4.66 -27.57
C ASN A 13 11.72 -3.28 -28.21
N LEU A 14 10.78 -3.18 -29.14
CA LEU A 14 10.38 -1.91 -29.76
C LEU A 14 9.75 -0.95 -28.75
N ILE A 15 8.92 -1.45 -27.83
CA ILE A 15 8.33 -0.64 -26.75
C ILE A 15 9.42 -0.10 -25.82
N LYS A 16 10.37 -0.95 -25.41
CA LYS A 16 11.50 -0.56 -24.55
C LYS A 16 12.43 0.45 -25.23
N ALA A 17 12.56 0.39 -26.56
CA ALA A 17 13.31 1.35 -27.37
C ALA A 17 12.54 2.65 -27.67
N GLY A 18 11.22 2.69 -27.43
CA GLY A 18 10.37 3.84 -27.76
C GLY A 18 10.05 3.97 -29.26
N GLU A 19 10.25 2.90 -30.04
CA GLU A 19 10.07 2.86 -31.51
C GLU A 19 8.83 2.06 -31.92
N PHE A 20 7.98 1.70 -30.96
CA PHE A 20 6.80 0.87 -31.21
C PHE A 20 5.74 1.59 -32.06
N ASN A 21 5.29 0.92 -33.13
CA ASN A 21 4.20 1.37 -33.97
C ASN A 21 2.91 0.57 -33.65
N PRO A 22 1.83 1.21 -33.16
CA PRO A 22 0.56 0.54 -32.85
C PRO A 22 -0.15 -0.10 -34.05
N GLU A 23 0.25 0.22 -35.29
CA GLU A 23 -0.33 -0.37 -36.50
C GLU A 23 0.20 -1.79 -36.80
N VAL A 24 1.17 -2.27 -36.01
CA VAL A 24 1.77 -3.59 -36.16
C VAL A 24 0.97 -4.63 -35.37
N GLU A 25 0.70 -5.79 -35.98
CA GLU A 25 -0.05 -6.87 -35.34
C GLU A 25 0.93 -7.79 -34.56
N VAL A 26 0.66 -8.03 -33.28
CA VAL A 26 1.50 -8.91 -32.45
C VAL A 26 0.98 -10.35 -32.54
N ASN A 27 1.90 -11.28 -32.81
CA ASN A 27 1.58 -12.70 -32.89
C ASN A 27 1.91 -13.43 -31.58
N PHE A 28 0.88 -14.06 -31.00
CA PHE A 28 0.90 -14.71 -29.69
C PHE A 28 1.08 -16.23 -29.72
N THR A 29 1.46 -16.82 -30.87
CA THR A 29 1.33 -18.28 -31.11
C THR A 29 2.19 -19.18 -30.23
N GLU A 30 3.24 -18.69 -29.54
CA GLU A 30 4.21 -19.57 -28.86
C GLU A 30 4.70 -19.10 -27.47
N ALA A 31 4.23 -17.97 -26.93
CA ALA A 31 4.79 -17.43 -25.69
C ALA A 31 3.75 -17.36 -24.56
N LYS A 32 4.07 -17.96 -23.41
CA LYS A 32 3.57 -17.47 -22.13
C LYS A 32 4.22 -16.11 -21.86
N ILE A 33 3.43 -15.16 -21.41
CA ILE A 33 3.82 -13.76 -21.24
C ILE A 33 3.75 -13.43 -19.77
N ASP A 34 4.85 -12.91 -19.22
CA ASP A 34 4.88 -12.43 -17.85
C ASP A 34 3.85 -11.31 -17.64
N VAL A 35 3.17 -11.29 -16.49
CA VAL A 35 2.18 -10.26 -16.17
C VAL A 35 2.73 -8.84 -16.32
N ILE A 36 4.01 -8.61 -16.02
CA ILE A 36 4.63 -7.28 -16.16
C ILE A 36 4.72 -6.88 -17.63
N ASP A 37 5.13 -7.82 -18.49
CA ASP A 37 5.21 -7.61 -19.94
C ASP A 37 3.81 -7.47 -20.56
N ALA A 38 2.82 -8.23 -20.09
CA ALA A 38 1.42 -8.10 -20.51
C ALA A 38 0.85 -6.71 -20.18
N VAL A 39 1.15 -6.18 -18.98
CA VAL A 39 0.79 -4.80 -18.60
C VAL A 39 1.48 -3.78 -19.50
N LEU A 40 2.75 -4.00 -19.86
CA LEU A 40 3.51 -3.12 -20.74
C LEU A 40 2.91 -3.10 -22.17
N LEU A 41 2.51 -4.25 -22.70
CA LEU A 41 1.82 -4.39 -23.99
C LEU A 41 0.45 -3.68 -23.95
N GLY A 42 -0.33 -3.89 -22.89
CA GLY A 42 -1.63 -3.24 -22.69
C GLY A 42 -1.55 -1.71 -22.65
N LYS A 43 -0.52 -1.14 -22.00
CA LYS A 43 -0.26 0.32 -22.01
C LYS A 43 -0.02 0.89 -23.41
N ASN A 44 0.41 0.04 -24.35
CA ASN A 44 0.69 0.42 -25.75
C ASN A 44 -0.42 -0.05 -26.71
N GLY A 45 -1.60 -0.40 -26.18
CA GLY A 45 -2.79 -0.73 -26.97
C GLY A 45 -2.83 -2.15 -27.53
N ILE A 46 -1.91 -3.03 -27.09
CA ILE A 46 -1.93 -4.45 -27.44
C ILE A 46 -2.70 -5.21 -26.36
N ASP A 47 -3.83 -5.79 -26.75
CA ASP A 47 -4.62 -6.65 -25.87
C ASP A 47 -4.02 -8.07 -25.85
N VAL A 48 -3.68 -8.55 -24.66
CA VAL A 48 -3.02 -9.85 -24.46
C VAL A 48 -4.06 -10.84 -23.95
N PRO A 49 -4.26 -11.98 -24.62
CA PRO A 49 -5.19 -13.01 -24.14
C PRO A 49 -4.81 -13.48 -22.73
N GLU A 50 -5.77 -13.50 -21.82
CA GLU A 50 -5.57 -13.80 -20.40
C GLU A 50 -4.97 -15.20 -20.18
N GLU A 51 -5.37 -16.17 -21.01
CA GLU A 51 -4.86 -17.55 -20.97
C GLU A 51 -3.36 -17.69 -21.27
N LEU A 52 -2.74 -16.64 -21.83
CA LEU A 52 -1.31 -16.59 -22.12
C LEU A 52 -0.51 -15.86 -21.03
N ILE A 53 -1.17 -15.22 -20.06
CA ILE A 53 -0.52 -14.45 -19.01
C ILE A 53 -0.07 -15.39 -17.87
N GLU A 54 1.22 -15.33 -17.54
CA GLU A 54 1.82 -16.03 -16.42
C GLU A 54 2.07 -15.07 -15.25
N TYR A 55 1.51 -15.43 -14.09
CA TYR A 55 1.70 -14.72 -12.84
C TYR A 55 2.78 -15.42 -12.03
N ASP A 56 3.89 -14.73 -11.81
CA ASP A 56 5.02 -15.22 -11.03
C ASP A 56 5.34 -14.21 -9.93
N ASP A 57 4.79 -14.47 -8.74
CA ASP A 57 4.95 -13.59 -7.58
C ASP A 57 6.43 -13.45 -7.16
N ASP A 58 7.28 -14.45 -7.50
CA ASP A 58 8.72 -14.43 -7.19
C ASP A 58 9.50 -13.41 -8.04
N LYS A 59 8.91 -12.93 -9.15
CA LYS A 59 9.51 -11.90 -10.01
C LYS A 59 9.08 -10.48 -9.68
N ILE A 60 8.17 -10.29 -8.72
CA ILE A 60 7.77 -8.96 -8.30
C ILE A 60 8.95 -8.29 -7.59
N ASP A 61 9.49 -7.24 -8.19
CA ASP A 61 10.56 -6.44 -7.60
C ASP A 61 9.97 -5.53 -6.53
N TYR A 62 10.29 -5.80 -5.26
CA TYR A 62 9.92 -4.97 -4.11
C TYR A 62 11.07 -4.05 -3.68
N SER A 63 12.15 -3.91 -4.47
CA SER A 63 13.33 -3.13 -4.08
C SER A 63 13.08 -1.63 -3.94
N ASP A 64 12.01 -1.12 -4.56
CA ASP A 64 11.53 0.25 -4.45
C ASP A 64 10.66 0.50 -3.20
N ILE A 65 10.19 -0.57 -2.54
CA ILE A 65 9.41 -0.49 -1.32
C ILE A 65 10.35 -0.68 -0.12
N PRO A 66 10.72 0.39 0.59
CA PRO A 66 11.60 0.26 1.75
C PRO A 66 10.95 -0.62 2.81
N ALA A 67 11.72 -1.58 3.33
CA ALA A 67 11.28 -2.42 4.44
C ALA A 67 10.97 -1.56 5.66
N ILE A 68 9.93 -1.95 6.39
CA ILE A 68 9.62 -1.35 7.70
C ILE A 68 10.73 -1.72 8.67
N THR A 69 11.33 -0.72 9.30
CA THR A 69 12.39 -0.87 10.29
C THR A 69 11.88 -0.68 11.71
N ASP A 70 12.64 -1.17 12.70
CA ASP A 70 12.35 -0.91 14.12
C ASP A 70 12.44 0.59 14.43
N GLU A 71 13.32 1.33 13.76
CA GLU A 71 13.42 2.79 13.89
C GLU A 71 12.14 3.51 13.42
N ASP A 72 11.46 2.99 12.40
CA ASP A 72 10.16 3.53 11.98
C ASP A 72 9.10 3.38 13.09
N ILE A 73 9.20 2.34 13.92
CA ILE A 73 8.31 2.09 15.06
C ILE A 73 8.71 2.97 16.26
N GLU A 74 10.00 3.00 16.60
CA GLU A 74 10.53 3.74 17.75
C GLU A 74 10.42 5.25 17.58
N SER A 75 10.63 5.75 16.36
CA SER A 75 10.47 7.17 16.03
C SER A 75 9.00 7.62 15.98
N GLY A 76 8.05 6.68 15.98
CA GLY A 76 6.63 6.97 15.83
C GLY A 76 6.20 7.32 14.41
N LYS A 77 7.06 7.12 13.40
CA LYS A 77 6.65 7.19 11.98
C LYS A 77 5.57 6.15 11.66
N ILE A 78 5.64 4.99 12.31
CA ILE A 78 4.59 3.98 12.33
C ILE A 78 4.02 3.90 13.74
N VAL A 79 2.73 4.20 13.87
CA VAL A 79 2.00 4.15 15.14
C VAL A 79 1.07 2.93 15.19
N TRP A 80 1.11 2.20 16.30
CA TRP A 80 0.17 1.12 16.57
C TRP A 80 -1.19 1.71 16.96
N ILE A 81 -2.15 1.66 16.04
CA ILE A 81 -3.54 2.01 16.35
C ILE A 81 -4.20 0.83 17.05
N ARG A 82 -4.72 1.07 18.26
CA ARG A 82 -5.54 0.11 19.00
C ARG A 82 -6.97 0.62 19.02
N ASN A 83 -7.87 -0.12 18.38
CA ASN A 83 -9.30 0.17 18.43
C ASN A 83 -9.88 -0.40 19.73
N ALA A 84 -10.53 0.44 20.52
CA ALA A 84 -11.21 0.05 21.74
C ALA A 84 -12.62 0.63 21.78
N GLN A 85 -13.58 -0.17 22.27
CA GLN A 85 -14.92 0.33 22.58
C GLN A 85 -14.98 0.63 24.07
N ILE A 86 -15.22 1.90 24.40
CA ILE A 86 -15.31 2.36 25.79
C ILE A 86 -16.77 2.67 26.07
N PRO A 87 -17.46 1.90 26.94
CA PRO A 87 -18.82 2.23 27.34
C PRO A 87 -18.79 3.52 28.16
N VAL A 88 -19.50 4.54 27.69
CA VAL A 88 -19.63 5.83 28.37
C VAL A 88 -20.98 5.89 29.06
N ARG A 89 -21.00 6.28 30.34
CA ARG A 89 -22.26 6.50 31.07
C ARG A 89 -23.00 7.68 30.46
N LYS A 90 -24.33 7.61 30.40
CA LYS A 90 -25.18 8.64 29.78
C LYS A 90 -24.87 10.06 30.24
N GLU A 91 -24.70 10.27 31.55
CA GLU A 91 -24.34 11.58 32.12
C GLU A 91 -23.05 12.16 31.52
N ILE A 92 -22.04 11.32 31.30
CA ILE A 92 -20.75 11.72 30.75
C ILE A 92 -20.88 12.04 29.26
N ASP A 93 -21.64 11.21 28.51
CA ASP A 93 -21.94 11.44 27.09
C ASP A 93 -22.73 12.74 26.87
N ASP A 94 -23.73 13.00 27.72
CA ASP A 94 -24.53 14.22 27.68
C ASP A 94 -23.65 15.46 27.95
N TRP A 95 -22.73 15.38 28.92
CA TRP A 95 -21.76 16.44 29.20
C TRP A 95 -20.79 16.67 28.04
N ILE A 96 -20.20 15.62 27.47
CA ILE A 96 -19.28 15.71 26.31
C ILE A 96 -19.96 16.43 25.14
N LYS A 97 -21.22 16.08 24.86
CA LYS A 97 -22.01 16.70 23.78
C LYS A 97 -22.35 18.16 24.08
N ALA A 98 -22.73 18.48 25.31
CA ALA A 98 -23.08 19.85 25.72
C ALA A 98 -21.88 20.80 25.58
N GLU A 99 -20.70 20.35 26.03
CA GLU A 99 -19.46 21.13 25.99
C GLU A 99 -18.73 21.04 24.63
N LYS A 100 -19.26 20.26 23.68
CA LYS A 100 -18.66 20.04 22.35
C LYS A 100 -17.22 19.51 22.42
N ILE A 101 -16.98 18.61 23.36
CA ILE A 101 -15.65 18.02 23.57
C ILE A 101 -15.40 16.95 22.50
N ASP A 102 -14.21 16.98 21.88
CA ASP A 102 -13.74 15.87 21.07
C ASP A 102 -13.38 14.69 21.98
N PHE A 103 -14.18 13.64 21.93
CA PHE A 103 -13.99 12.46 22.79
C PHE A 103 -12.66 11.75 22.54
N ASN A 104 -12.17 11.72 21.30
CA ASN A 104 -10.90 11.08 20.98
C ASN A 104 -9.74 11.86 21.59
N THR A 105 -9.78 13.20 21.48
CA THR A 105 -8.79 14.07 22.13
C THR A 105 -8.82 13.89 23.65
N LEU A 106 -10.01 13.93 24.26
CA LEU A 106 -10.18 13.76 25.70
C LEU A 106 -9.59 12.43 26.19
N ILE A 107 -9.93 11.31 25.55
CA ILE A 107 -9.41 9.99 25.94
C ILE A 107 -7.90 9.92 25.77
N THR A 108 -7.36 10.47 24.68
CA THR A 108 -5.91 10.50 24.44
C THR A 108 -5.18 11.25 25.55
N GLU A 109 -5.65 12.45 25.90
CA GLU A 109 -5.08 13.26 26.97
C GLU A 109 -5.22 12.58 28.34
N LEU A 110 -6.35 11.94 28.63
CA LEU A 110 -6.56 11.21 29.89
C LEU A 110 -5.57 10.06 30.03
N VAL A 111 -5.38 9.26 28.98
CA VAL A 111 -4.44 8.13 28.98
C VAL A 111 -3.00 8.64 29.13
N GLU A 112 -2.62 9.69 28.41
CA GLU A 112 -1.28 10.26 28.47
C GLU A 112 -0.97 10.86 29.86
N ASN A 113 -1.91 11.62 30.41
CA ASN A 113 -1.77 12.23 31.73
C ASN A 113 -1.72 11.17 32.83
N PHE A 114 -2.54 10.13 32.74
CA PHE A 114 -2.50 9.00 33.65
C PHE A 114 -1.13 8.31 33.61
N TYR A 115 -0.61 8.00 32.41
CA TYR A 115 0.71 7.40 32.25
C TYR A 115 1.83 8.27 32.86
N LYS A 116 1.86 9.56 32.53
CA LYS A 116 2.86 10.51 33.08
C LYS A 116 2.81 10.56 34.60
N THR A 117 1.60 10.63 35.16
CA THR A 117 1.38 10.69 36.61
C THR A 117 1.89 9.43 37.29
N MET A 118 1.51 8.25 36.81
CA MET A 118 1.94 6.98 37.38
C MET A 118 3.45 6.79 37.31
N LYS A 119 4.07 7.17 36.19
CA LYS A 119 5.54 7.08 36.02
C LYS A 119 6.29 8.00 37.00
N ASN A 120 5.75 9.19 37.25
CA ASN A 120 6.35 10.13 38.20
C ASN A 120 6.21 9.65 39.66
N ILE A 121 5.06 9.08 40.02
CA ILE A 121 4.85 8.49 41.36
C ILE A 121 5.84 7.34 41.60
N GLN A 122 6.03 6.44 40.63
CA GLN A 122 6.99 5.33 40.75
C GLN A 122 8.43 5.81 40.93
N LYS A 123 8.84 6.89 40.25
CA LYS A 123 10.18 7.48 40.43
C LYS A 123 10.39 8.06 41.82
N ASN A 124 9.37 8.69 42.40
CA ASN A 124 9.47 9.35 43.70
C ASN A 124 9.31 8.37 44.88
N ALA A 125 8.65 7.22 44.69
CA ALA A 125 8.53 6.17 45.70
C ALA A 125 9.80 5.31 45.88
N ALA A 126 10.78 5.47 44.98
CA ALA A 126 12.06 4.78 44.99
C ALA A 126 13.24 5.63 45.51
N LEU A 127 12.95 6.82 46.04
CA LEU A 127 13.86 7.73 46.76
C LEU A 127 13.55 7.68 48.26
#